data_AF-A0A8T0C1M0-F1
#
_entry.id   AF-A0A8T0C1M0-F1
#
_cell.length_a   1.000
_cell.length_b   1.000
_cell.length_c   1.000
_cell.angle_alpha   90.00
_cell.angle_beta   90.00
_cell.angle_gamma   90.00
#
_symmetry.space_group_name_H-M   'P 1'
#
loop_
_entity.id
_entity.type
_entity.pdbx_description
1 polymer ?
#
loop_
_entity_poly.entity_id
_entity_poly.type
_entity_poly.pdbx_seq_one_letter_code
_entity_poly.pdbx_strand_id
1 'polypeptide(L)'
;MLENQVVSQVILFLCSVAIVYIVSYAYLSGILAFARKGFKYEVLIVLGIPVLLIPFIDYADFYTRRLIVLETVFNIFVLLLLFSHKINLGENVKRGLKLLFGGWFFLQVGGFIYAQYTKEVYLLMLNSFMLFVGILLFFKDTKGLSAKVTDSSRVLIFGVNEPKLLQVLYLFWISGVLLVEYNSYLPKVIVPILHLSSVVLAMKSGDFFHTRILTASHLMIINAKLLYLYDINYQGYDFARIPDFISVPHVVSFFTYFSLIGCTVTFALLLYSRTRKSQIDPSLSNRGALEQPE
;
A
#
# COMPACT_ATOMS: atom_id res chain seq x y z
N MET A 1 24.86 7.57 34.32
CA MET A 1 23.43 8.00 34.30
C MET A 1 22.94 8.26 32.88
N LEU A 2 23.64 9.07 32.07
CA LEU A 2 23.23 9.37 30.68
C LEU A 2 23.15 8.11 29.78
N GLU A 3 24.13 7.21 29.88
CA GLU A 3 24.19 5.97 29.09
C GLU A 3 23.00 5.04 29.38
N ASN A 4 22.61 4.89 30.66
CA ASN A 4 21.44 4.10 31.05
C ASN A 4 20.13 4.68 30.51
N GLN A 5 20.03 6.02 30.38
CA GLN A 5 18.86 6.67 29.79
C GLN A 5 18.77 6.43 28.28
N VAL A 6 19.89 6.54 27.56
CA VAL A 6 19.96 6.27 26.12
C VAL A 6 19.59 4.81 25.83
N VAL A 7 20.17 3.86 26.57
CA VAL A 7 19.87 2.43 26.41
C VAL A 7 18.39 2.14 26.70
N SER A 8 17.82 2.74 27.75
CA SER A 8 16.41 2.59 28.07
C SER A 8 15.49 3.12 26.96
N GLN A 9 15.80 4.29 26.38
CA GLN A 9 15.02 4.84 25.26
C GLN A 9 15.07 3.95 24.02
N VAL A 10 16.25 3.42 23.69
CA VAL A 10 16.42 2.52 22.54
C VAL A 10 15.64 1.21 22.75
N ILE A 11 15.74 0.60 23.93
CA ILE A 11 15.00 -0.63 24.24
C ILE A 11 13.49 -0.37 24.15
N LEU A 12 13.00 0.71 24.76
CA LEU A 12 11.58 1.05 24.73
C LEU A 12 11.08 1.30 23.30
N PHE A 13 11.85 2.02 22.49
CA PHE A 13 11.54 2.24 21.08
C PHE A 13 11.45 0.92 20.30
N LEU A 14 12.46 0.05 20.41
CA LEU A 14 12.48 -1.22 19.69
C LEU A 14 11.34 -2.15 20.12
N CYS A 15 11.09 -2.28 21.43
CA CYS A 15 10.01 -3.11 21.96
C CYS A 15 8.63 -2.59 21.53
N SER A 16 8.39 -1.28 21.63
CA SER A 16 7.11 -0.69 21.22
C SER A 16 6.87 -0.81 19.72
N VAL A 17 7.89 -0.55 18.88
CA VAL A 17 7.80 -0.79 17.43
C VAL A 17 7.52 -2.26 17.11
N ALA A 18 8.17 -3.19 17.79
CA ALA A 18 7.93 -4.62 17.60
C ALA A 18 6.50 -5.00 17.98
N ILE A 19 5.97 -4.49 19.10
CA ILE A 19 4.58 -4.72 19.52
C ILE A 19 3.62 -4.19 18.45
N VAL A 20 3.79 -2.93 18.02
CA VAL A 20 2.95 -2.33 16.97
C VAL A 20 2.99 -3.19 15.71
N TYR A 21 4.18 -3.59 15.26
CA TYR A 21 4.32 -4.42 14.07
C TYR A 21 3.61 -5.78 14.20
N ILE A 22 3.84 -6.51 15.29
CA ILE A 22 3.29 -7.86 15.50
C ILE A 22 1.77 -7.81 15.58
N VAL A 23 1.21 -6.90 16.38
CA VAL A 23 -0.24 -6.75 16.56
C VAL A 23 -0.90 -6.34 15.25
N SER A 24 -0.30 -5.39 14.54
CA SER A 24 -0.82 -4.92 13.25
C SER A 24 -0.77 -6.02 12.21
N TYR A 25 0.36 -6.72 12.10
CA TYR A 25 0.52 -7.83 11.16
C TYR A 25 -0.48 -8.96 11.44
N ALA A 26 -0.68 -9.32 12.70
CA ALA A 26 -1.66 -10.34 13.10
C ALA A 26 -3.10 -9.93 12.75
N TYR A 27 -3.49 -8.69 13.08
CA TYR A 27 -4.81 -8.15 12.75
C TYR A 27 -5.04 -8.13 11.23
N LEU A 28 -4.12 -7.56 10.46
CA LEU A 28 -4.24 -7.47 9.00
C LEU A 28 -4.22 -8.85 8.33
N SER A 29 -3.45 -9.79 8.87
CA SER A 29 -3.46 -11.18 8.41
C SER A 29 -4.82 -11.83 8.67
N GLY A 30 -5.45 -11.54 9.81
CA GLY A 30 -6.81 -11.97 10.12
C GLY A 30 -7.85 -11.40 9.15
N ILE A 31 -7.77 -10.10 8.85
CA ILE A 31 -8.62 -9.43 7.85
C ILE A 31 -8.48 -10.13 6.49
N LEU A 32 -7.25 -10.33 6.02
CA LEU A 32 -7.00 -11.01 4.73
C LEU A 32 -7.49 -12.47 4.73
N ALA A 33 -7.25 -13.22 5.80
CA ALA A 33 -7.69 -14.61 5.91
C ALA A 33 -9.22 -14.73 5.90
N PHE A 34 -9.91 -13.76 6.49
CA PHE A 34 -11.36 -13.73 6.52
C PHE A 34 -11.96 -13.32 5.17
N ALA A 35 -11.39 -12.30 4.52
CA ALA A 35 -11.70 -11.92 3.13
C ALA A 35 -11.60 -13.12 2.17
N ARG A 36 -10.52 -13.90 2.29
CA ARG A 36 -10.28 -15.11 1.49
C ARG A 36 -11.26 -16.27 1.69
N LYS A 37 -12.17 -16.20 2.66
CA LYS A 37 -13.27 -17.19 2.77
C LYS A 37 -14.34 -17.00 1.69
N GLY A 38 -14.26 -15.93 0.91
CA GLY A 38 -15.06 -15.70 -0.29
C GLY A 38 -15.95 -14.47 -0.20
N PHE A 39 -16.71 -14.22 -1.27
CA PHE A 39 -17.46 -12.98 -1.51
C PHE A 39 -18.25 -12.44 -0.30
N LYS A 40 -18.98 -13.29 0.43
CA LYS A 40 -19.80 -12.85 1.58
C LYS A 40 -18.95 -12.20 2.68
N TYR A 41 -17.76 -12.74 2.93
CA TYR A 41 -16.87 -12.27 3.97
C TYR A 41 -16.11 -11.02 3.53
N GLU A 42 -15.74 -10.94 2.25
CA GLU A 42 -15.21 -9.71 1.65
C GLU A 42 -16.20 -8.55 1.82
N VAL A 43 -17.47 -8.76 1.48
CA VAL A 43 -18.53 -7.76 1.64
C VAL A 43 -18.63 -7.30 3.10
N LEU A 44 -18.57 -8.22 4.06
CA LEU A 44 -18.65 -7.87 5.49
C LEU A 44 -17.46 -7.00 5.93
N ILE A 45 -16.26 -7.30 5.43
CA ILE A 45 -15.04 -6.56 5.76
C ILE A 45 -15.01 -5.20 5.07
N VAL A 46 -15.32 -5.17 3.77
CA VAL A 46 -15.26 -3.97 2.93
C VAL A 46 -16.40 -3.00 3.23
N LEU A 47 -17.61 -3.48 3.53
CA LEU A 47 -18.76 -2.62 3.78
C LEU A 47 -19.14 -2.58 5.25
N GLY A 48 -19.19 -3.73 5.91
CA GLY A 48 -19.66 -3.82 7.30
C GLY A 48 -18.77 -3.05 8.27
N ILE A 49 -17.45 -3.24 8.20
CA ILE A 49 -16.52 -2.56 9.12
C ILE A 49 -16.48 -1.05 8.86
N PRO A 50 -16.34 -0.55 7.62
CA PRO A 50 -16.42 0.89 7.36
C PRO A 50 -17.76 1.49 7.76
N VAL A 51 -18.91 0.85 7.48
CA VAL A 51 -20.24 1.35 7.87
C VAL A 51 -20.37 1.52 9.38
N LEU A 52 -19.91 0.53 10.16
CA LEU A 52 -19.88 0.63 11.63
C LEU A 52 -19.01 1.79 12.12
N LEU A 53 -18.10 2.27 11.26
CA LEU A 53 -17.10 3.26 11.60
C LEU A 53 -17.32 4.62 10.90
N ILE A 54 -18.37 4.74 10.07
CA ILE A 54 -18.85 5.99 9.46
C ILE A 54 -19.07 7.12 10.48
N PRO A 55 -19.68 6.89 11.66
CA PRO A 55 -19.88 7.95 12.65
C PRO A 55 -18.59 8.64 13.11
N PHE A 56 -17.43 8.01 12.88
CA PHE A 56 -16.12 8.54 13.27
C PHE A 56 -15.39 9.25 12.12
N ILE A 57 -15.88 9.13 10.87
CA ILE A 57 -15.30 9.77 9.68
C ILE A 57 -15.50 11.29 9.72
N ASP A 58 -16.56 11.77 10.37
CA ASP A 58 -16.85 13.21 10.54
C ASP A 58 -15.83 13.96 11.40
N TYR A 59 -14.86 13.25 11.99
CA TYR A 59 -13.76 13.82 12.76
C TYR A 59 -12.40 13.64 12.07
N ALA A 60 -12.37 12.91 10.96
CA ALA A 60 -11.17 12.79 10.16
C ALA A 60 -10.88 14.11 9.44
N ASP A 61 -9.60 14.44 9.25
CA ASP A 61 -9.20 15.57 8.43
C ASP A 61 -9.64 15.38 6.96
N PHE A 62 -9.66 16.47 6.19
CA PHE A 62 -10.12 16.47 4.80
C PHE A 62 -9.35 15.44 3.93
N TYR A 63 -8.05 15.28 4.17
CA TYR A 63 -7.20 14.36 3.42
C TYR A 63 -7.57 12.91 3.69
N THR A 64 -7.79 12.56 4.95
CA THR A 64 -8.18 11.23 5.42
C THR A 64 -9.56 10.87 4.89
N ARG A 65 -10.53 11.80 4.92
CA ARG A 65 -11.85 11.57 4.31
C ARG A 65 -11.76 11.27 2.81
N ARG A 66 -10.97 12.07 2.08
CA ARG A 66 -10.75 11.85 0.64
C ARG A 66 -10.13 10.47 0.38
N LEU A 67 -9.19 10.05 1.22
CA LEU A 67 -8.51 8.77 1.09
C LEU A 67 -9.46 7.60 1.37
N ILE A 68 -10.32 7.70 2.39
CA ILE A 68 -11.38 6.72 2.68
C ILE A 68 -12.33 6.56 1.48
N VAL A 69 -12.77 7.67 0.87
CA VAL A 69 -13.63 7.62 -0.32
C VAL A 69 -12.93 6.90 -1.47
N LEU A 70 -11.68 7.25 -1.76
CA LEU A 70 -10.90 6.63 -2.84
C LEU A 70 -10.74 5.12 -2.64
N GLU A 71 -10.42 4.69 -1.42
CA GLU A 71 -10.26 3.27 -1.11
C GLU A 71 -11.60 2.52 -1.09
N THR A 72 -12.69 3.17 -0.67
CA THR A 72 -14.04 2.61 -0.78
C THR A 72 -14.41 2.35 -2.24
N VAL A 73 -14.12 3.29 -3.14
CA VAL A 73 -14.33 3.11 -4.59
C VAL A 73 -13.54 1.92 -5.11
N PHE A 74 -12.28 1.76 -4.68
CA PHE A 74 -11.50 0.58 -5.06
C PHE A 74 -12.12 -0.71 -4.55
N ASN A 75 -12.52 -0.75 -3.28
CA ASN A 75 -13.09 -1.96 -2.70
C ASN A 75 -14.43 -2.31 -3.37
N ILE A 76 -15.22 -1.33 -3.84
CA ILE A 76 -16.39 -1.57 -4.69
C ILE A 76 -16.01 -2.29 -5.98
N PHE A 77 -14.94 -1.87 -6.67
CA PHE A 77 -14.48 -2.57 -7.87
C PHE A 77 -14.05 -4.02 -7.58
N VAL A 78 -13.43 -4.27 -6.43
CA VAL A 78 -13.07 -5.63 -5.99
C VAL A 78 -14.32 -6.47 -5.77
N LEU A 79 -15.33 -5.93 -5.09
CA LEU A 79 -16.61 -6.60 -4.90
C LEU A 79 -17.31 -6.90 -6.22
N LEU A 80 -17.28 -5.96 -7.18
CA LEU A 80 -17.80 -6.17 -8.54
C LEU A 80 -17.06 -7.31 -9.25
N LEU A 81 -15.74 -7.39 -9.10
CA LEU A 81 -14.94 -8.47 -9.68
C LEU A 81 -15.28 -9.83 -9.05
N LEU A 82 -15.35 -9.91 -7.72
CA LEU A 82 -15.75 -11.13 -7.01
C LEU A 82 -17.17 -11.56 -7.36
N PHE A 83 -18.10 -10.61 -7.47
CA PHE A 83 -19.45 -10.87 -7.92
C PHE A 83 -19.45 -11.41 -9.36
N SER A 84 -18.72 -10.76 -10.27
CA SER A 84 -18.60 -11.19 -11.66
C SER A 84 -18.07 -12.62 -11.80
N HIS A 85 -17.14 -13.00 -10.95
CA HIS A 85 -16.61 -14.36 -10.90
C HIS A 85 -17.67 -15.35 -10.38
N LYS A 86 -18.39 -15.01 -9.31
CA LYS A 86 -19.44 -15.86 -8.72
C LYS A 86 -20.57 -16.20 -9.70
N ILE A 87 -20.95 -15.25 -10.56
CA ILE A 87 -22.00 -15.46 -11.57
C ILE A 87 -21.44 -15.79 -12.97
N ASN A 88 -20.14 -16.11 -13.06
CA ASN A 88 -19.45 -16.48 -14.31
C ASN A 88 -19.67 -15.49 -15.47
N LEU A 89 -19.58 -14.18 -15.19
CA LEU A 89 -19.62 -13.17 -16.26
C LEU A 89 -18.46 -13.34 -17.23
N GLY A 90 -18.74 -13.04 -18.51
CA GLY A 90 -17.80 -13.19 -19.59
C GLY A 90 -16.55 -12.30 -19.48
N GLU A 91 -15.50 -12.71 -20.17
CA GLU A 91 -14.17 -12.07 -20.15
C GLU A 91 -14.17 -10.58 -20.52
N ASN A 92 -15.12 -10.13 -21.35
CA ASN A 92 -15.26 -8.73 -21.71
C ASN A 92 -15.57 -7.84 -20.50
N VAL A 93 -16.40 -8.31 -19.56
CA VAL A 93 -16.72 -7.58 -18.33
C VAL A 93 -15.48 -7.46 -17.45
N LYS A 94 -14.75 -8.55 -17.26
CA LYS A 94 -13.51 -8.59 -16.46
C LYS A 94 -12.39 -7.71 -17.07
N ARG A 95 -12.31 -7.61 -18.40
CA ARG A 95 -11.44 -6.65 -19.09
C ARG A 95 -11.86 -5.21 -18.84
N GLY A 96 -13.16 -4.92 -18.87
CA GLY A 96 -13.73 -3.62 -18.51
C GLY A 96 -13.37 -3.23 -17.08
N LEU A 97 -13.52 -4.15 -16.12
CA LEU A 97 -13.13 -3.92 -14.71
C LEU A 97 -11.64 -3.61 -14.59
N LYS A 98 -10.76 -4.37 -15.25
CA LYS A 98 -9.31 -4.09 -15.30
C LYS A 98 -9.01 -2.67 -15.81
N LEU A 99 -9.71 -2.20 -16.84
CA LEU A 99 -9.55 -0.84 -17.36
C LEU A 99 -10.00 0.23 -16.36
N LEU A 100 -11.13 0.01 -15.69
CA LEU A 100 -11.62 0.90 -14.63
C LEU A 100 -10.63 0.97 -13.46
N PHE A 101 -10.09 -0.17 -13.03
CA PHE A 101 -9.03 -0.23 -12.02
C PHE A 101 -7.78 0.53 -12.46
N GLY A 102 -7.35 0.36 -13.72
CA GLY A 102 -6.26 1.14 -14.30
C GLY A 102 -6.54 2.63 -14.20
N GLY A 103 -7.72 3.07 -14.68
CA GLY A 103 -8.22 4.45 -14.58
C GLY A 103 -8.18 5.03 -13.17
N TRP A 104 -8.66 4.27 -12.19
CA TRP A 104 -8.62 4.66 -10.78
C TRP A 104 -7.18 4.80 -10.26
N PHE A 105 -6.28 3.88 -10.60
CA PHE A 105 -4.87 3.98 -10.24
C PHE A 105 -4.22 5.23 -10.83
N PHE A 106 -4.54 5.60 -12.08
CA PHE A 106 -4.06 6.85 -12.69
C PHE A 106 -4.45 8.07 -11.86
N LEU A 107 -5.72 8.14 -11.45
CA LEU A 107 -6.21 9.23 -10.60
C LEU A 107 -5.57 9.23 -9.22
N GLN A 108 -5.34 8.05 -8.63
CA GLN A 108 -4.72 7.94 -7.31
C GLN A 108 -3.29 8.44 -7.32
N VAL A 109 -2.45 7.95 -8.24
CA VAL A 109 -1.05 8.37 -8.33
C VAL A 109 -0.93 9.83 -8.77
N GLY A 110 -1.78 10.29 -9.70
CA GLY A 110 -1.89 11.71 -10.04
C GLY A 110 -2.24 12.58 -8.83
N GLY A 111 -3.11 12.08 -7.94
CA GLY A 111 -3.43 12.72 -6.68
C GLY A 111 -2.23 12.88 -5.74
N PHE A 112 -1.35 11.87 -5.64
CA PHE A 112 -0.10 11.97 -4.88
C PHE A 112 0.90 12.93 -5.52
N ILE A 113 1.07 12.89 -6.84
CA ILE A 113 1.94 13.82 -7.57
C ILE A 113 1.48 15.27 -7.33
N TYR A 114 0.18 15.53 -7.45
CA TYR A 114 -0.39 16.84 -7.19
C TYR A 114 -0.18 17.28 -5.74
N ALA A 115 -0.43 16.41 -4.76
CA ALA A 115 -0.22 16.72 -3.34
C ALA A 115 1.27 17.01 -3.02
N GLN A 116 2.20 16.31 -3.66
CA GLN A 116 3.64 16.52 -3.48
C GLN A 116 4.12 17.81 -4.14
N TYR A 117 3.52 18.18 -5.27
CA TYR A 117 3.73 19.48 -5.90
C TYR A 117 3.27 20.62 -5.00
N THR A 118 2.04 20.54 -4.44
CA THR A 118 1.51 21.61 -3.58
C THR A 118 2.22 21.73 -2.24
N LYS A 119 2.84 20.65 -1.75
CA LYS A 119 3.69 20.64 -0.54
C LYS A 119 5.17 20.93 -0.82
N GLU A 120 5.53 21.23 -2.08
CA GLU A 120 6.91 21.51 -2.53
C GLU A 120 7.93 20.38 -2.25
N VAL A 121 7.47 19.12 -2.14
CA VAL A 121 8.33 17.95 -1.88
C VAL A 121 8.74 17.28 -3.19
N TYR A 122 9.43 18.02 -4.07
CA TYR A 122 9.69 17.63 -5.46
C TYR A 122 10.50 16.34 -5.63
N LEU A 123 11.42 16.02 -4.71
CA LEU A 123 12.18 14.77 -4.78
C LEU A 123 11.28 13.53 -4.60
N LEU A 124 10.24 13.64 -3.77
CA LEU A 124 9.23 12.59 -3.62
C LEU A 124 8.29 12.51 -4.82
N MET A 125 8.02 13.64 -5.47
CA MET A 125 7.26 13.67 -6.71
C MET A 125 7.90 12.78 -7.77
N LEU A 126 9.24 12.76 -7.85
CA LEU A 126 9.97 11.86 -8.74
C LEU A 126 9.74 10.38 -8.39
N ASN A 127 9.65 10.03 -7.10
CA ASN A 127 9.31 8.67 -6.67
C ASN A 127 7.91 8.26 -7.13
N SER A 128 6.92 9.15 -6.98
CA SER A 128 5.55 8.91 -7.45
C SER A 128 5.49 8.75 -8.96
N PHE A 129 6.28 9.54 -9.70
CA PHE A 129 6.39 9.41 -11.15
C PHE A 129 7.04 8.09 -11.59
N MET A 130 8.10 7.63 -10.91
CA MET A 130 8.70 6.32 -11.19
C MET A 130 7.72 5.17 -10.94
N LEU A 131 6.98 5.21 -9.82
CA LEU A 131 5.95 4.22 -9.53
C LEU A 131 4.84 4.26 -10.59
N PHE A 132 4.40 5.46 -10.99
CA PHE A 132 3.41 5.66 -12.05
C PHE A 132 3.82 4.99 -13.35
N VAL A 133 5.04 5.28 -13.82
CA VAL A 133 5.59 4.69 -15.05
C VAL A 133 5.75 3.17 -14.88
N GLY A 134 6.20 2.69 -13.72
CA GLY A 134 6.30 1.26 -13.43
C GLY A 134 4.97 0.52 -13.55
N ILE A 135 3.89 1.08 -13.00
CA ILE A 135 2.53 0.53 -13.11
C ILE A 135 2.04 0.57 -14.56
N LEU A 136 2.25 1.69 -15.27
CA LEU A 136 1.91 1.84 -16.70
C LEU A 136 2.56 0.76 -17.57
N LEU A 137 3.85 0.55 -17.34
CA LEU A 137 4.65 -0.44 -18.01
C LEU A 137 4.12 -1.86 -17.73
N PHE A 138 3.72 -2.15 -16.49
CA PHE A 138 3.08 -3.43 -16.14
C PHE A 138 1.67 -3.58 -16.74
N PHE A 139 0.88 -2.51 -16.78
CA PHE A 139 -0.42 -2.49 -17.44
C PHE A 139 -0.30 -2.86 -18.92
N LYS A 140 0.72 -2.33 -19.60
CA LYS A 140 1.03 -2.65 -20.99
C LYS A 140 1.43 -4.11 -21.18
N ASP A 141 2.25 -4.67 -20.29
CA ASP A 141 2.69 -6.08 -20.41
C ASP A 141 1.54 -7.06 -20.29
N THR A 142 0.57 -6.75 -19.43
CA THR A 142 -0.60 -7.60 -19.20
C THR A 142 -1.69 -7.37 -20.24
N LYS A 143 -1.41 -6.74 -21.38
CA LYS A 143 -2.39 -6.53 -22.45
C LYS A 143 -2.97 -7.89 -22.90
N GLY A 144 -4.29 -7.93 -23.07
CA GLY A 144 -5.02 -9.16 -23.43
C GLY A 144 -5.49 -9.99 -22.24
N LEU A 145 -4.86 -9.84 -21.07
CA LEU A 145 -5.35 -10.42 -19.82
C LEU A 145 -6.50 -9.62 -19.23
N SER A 146 -7.46 -10.33 -18.65
CA SER A 146 -8.56 -9.81 -17.86
C SER A 146 -8.25 -9.86 -16.37
N ALA A 147 -8.95 -9.06 -15.56
CA ALA A 147 -8.92 -9.24 -14.11
C ALA A 147 -9.46 -10.62 -13.75
N LYS A 148 -8.86 -11.31 -12.77
CA LYS A 148 -9.29 -12.66 -12.39
C LYS A 148 -9.35 -12.85 -10.88
N VAL A 149 -10.22 -13.75 -10.45
CA VAL A 149 -10.27 -14.27 -9.07
C VAL A 149 -9.80 -15.72 -9.13
N THR A 150 -8.87 -16.12 -8.26
CA THR A 150 -8.39 -17.50 -8.17
C THR A 150 -9.30 -18.35 -7.29
N ASP A 151 -9.14 -19.67 -7.35
CA ASP A 151 -9.86 -20.61 -6.47
C ASP A 151 -9.56 -20.37 -4.97
N SER A 152 -8.40 -19.81 -4.67
CA SER A 152 -8.00 -19.35 -3.34
C SER A 152 -8.53 -17.95 -2.97
N SER A 153 -9.54 -17.45 -3.69
CA SER A 153 -10.15 -16.12 -3.52
C SER A 153 -9.14 -14.95 -3.59
N ARG A 154 -8.05 -15.12 -4.34
CA ARG A 154 -7.10 -14.03 -4.60
C ARG A 154 -7.60 -13.18 -5.74
N VAL A 155 -7.51 -11.86 -5.60
CA VAL A 155 -8.04 -10.89 -6.57
C VAL A 155 -6.89 -10.31 -7.37
N LEU A 156 -6.75 -10.77 -8.62
CA LEU A 156 -5.67 -10.40 -9.53
C LEU A 156 -6.17 -9.39 -10.55
N ILE A 157 -6.01 -8.11 -10.23
CA ILE A 157 -6.55 -6.96 -10.97
C ILE A 157 -6.06 -6.94 -12.42
N PHE A 158 -4.78 -7.21 -12.64
CA PHE A 158 -4.18 -7.20 -13.98
C PHE A 158 -4.17 -8.60 -14.63
N GLY A 159 -4.79 -9.59 -14.00
CA GLY A 159 -4.84 -10.99 -14.44
C GLY A 159 -3.68 -11.85 -13.95
N VAL A 160 -2.65 -11.23 -13.37
CA VAL A 160 -1.50 -11.84 -12.70
C VAL A 160 -1.08 -10.96 -11.53
N ASN A 161 -0.31 -11.51 -10.61
CA ASN A 161 0.24 -10.74 -9.49
C ASN A 161 1.31 -9.76 -9.97
N GLU A 162 1.49 -8.67 -9.24
CA GLU A 162 2.48 -7.65 -9.58
C GLU A 162 3.92 -8.21 -9.50
N PRO A 163 4.83 -7.85 -10.43
CA PRO A 163 6.23 -8.28 -10.37
C PRO A 163 6.90 -7.83 -9.08
N LYS A 164 7.83 -8.63 -8.55
CA LYS A 164 8.54 -8.33 -7.29
C LYS A 164 9.25 -6.97 -7.32
N LEU A 165 9.83 -6.58 -8.46
CA LEU A 165 10.45 -5.26 -8.61
C LEU A 165 9.43 -4.12 -8.47
N LEU A 166 8.20 -4.29 -8.96
CA LEU A 166 7.14 -3.28 -8.79
C LEU A 166 6.68 -3.18 -7.32
N GLN A 167 6.61 -4.33 -6.62
CA GLN A 167 6.30 -4.36 -5.19
C GLN A 167 7.39 -3.67 -4.34
N VAL A 168 8.66 -3.90 -4.67
CA VAL A 168 9.80 -3.23 -4.02
C VAL A 168 9.83 -1.73 -4.33
N LEU A 169 9.52 -1.35 -5.58
CA LEU A 169 9.39 0.06 -5.98
C LEU A 169 8.31 0.75 -5.13
N TYR A 170 7.16 0.09 -4.95
CA TYR A 170 6.10 0.58 -4.07
C TYR A 170 6.59 0.73 -2.62
N LEU A 171 7.36 -0.21 -2.08
CA LEU A 171 7.90 -0.14 -0.71
C LEU A 171 8.78 1.10 -0.49
N PHE A 172 9.69 1.41 -1.43
CA PHE A 172 10.50 2.62 -1.34
C PHE A 172 9.63 3.88 -1.48
N TRP A 173 8.70 3.88 -2.43
CA TRP A 173 7.77 5.00 -2.62
C TRP A 173 6.96 5.30 -1.36
N ILE A 174 6.32 4.30 -0.76
CA ILE A 174 5.47 4.49 0.43
C ILE A 174 6.30 4.89 1.66
N SER A 175 7.57 4.45 1.76
CA SER A 175 8.46 4.90 2.83
C SER A 175 8.73 6.42 2.76
N GLY A 176 8.93 6.95 1.54
CA GLY A 176 9.05 8.38 1.31
C GLY A 176 7.77 9.10 1.72
N VAL A 177 6.62 8.65 1.20
CA VAL A 177 5.31 9.24 1.53
C VAL A 177 5.11 9.32 3.05
N LEU A 178 5.31 8.22 3.78
CA LEU A 178 5.00 8.18 5.22
C LEU A 178 6.01 8.92 6.10
N LEU A 179 7.29 8.95 5.74
CA LEU A 179 8.35 9.48 6.60
C LEU A 179 8.87 10.86 6.18
N VAL A 180 8.50 11.32 4.98
CA VAL A 180 8.89 12.63 4.44
C VAL A 180 7.67 13.50 4.19
N GLU A 181 6.71 13.05 3.39
CA GLU A 181 5.51 13.85 3.05
C GLU A 181 4.56 14.00 4.25
N TYR A 182 4.42 12.95 5.04
CA TYR A 182 3.61 12.92 6.27
C TYR A 182 4.48 12.94 7.54
N ASN A 183 5.57 13.71 7.51
CA ASN A 183 6.47 13.85 8.66
C ASN A 183 5.79 14.44 9.92
N SER A 184 4.58 14.99 9.80
CA SER A 184 3.76 15.48 10.91
C SER A 184 3.41 14.41 11.95
N TYR A 185 3.49 13.12 11.59
CA TYR A 185 3.30 12.02 12.54
C TYR A 185 4.56 11.73 13.37
N LEU A 186 5.74 12.19 12.93
CA LEU A 186 6.98 12.07 13.69
C LEU A 186 6.93 12.97 14.94
N PRO A 187 7.58 12.60 16.04
CA PRO A 187 8.52 11.47 16.21
C PRO A 187 7.86 10.10 16.43
N LYS A 188 6.54 9.96 16.40
CA LYS A 188 5.87 8.66 16.57
C LYS A 188 5.82 7.89 15.25
N VAL A 189 6.37 6.68 15.25
CA VAL A 189 6.46 5.84 14.03
C VAL A 189 5.32 4.84 13.90
N ILE A 190 4.26 4.95 14.69
CA ILE A 190 3.12 4.03 14.69
C ILE A 190 2.51 3.89 13.29
N VAL A 191 2.18 5.01 12.65
CA VAL A 191 1.58 5.03 11.30
C VAL A 191 2.51 4.41 10.25
N PRO A 192 3.81 4.79 10.15
CA PRO A 192 4.77 4.09 9.31
C PRO A 192 4.83 2.57 9.52
N ILE A 193 4.83 2.10 10.77
CA ILE A 193 4.92 0.67 11.10
C ILE A 193 3.63 -0.09 10.75
N LEU A 194 2.46 0.52 10.98
CA LEU A 194 1.17 0.00 10.53
C LEU A 194 1.19 -0.26 9.02
N HIS A 195 1.58 0.74 8.24
CA HIS A 195 1.66 0.61 6.78
C HIS A 195 2.74 -0.38 6.33
N LEU A 196 3.89 -0.44 7.00
CA LEU A 196 4.93 -1.44 6.72
C LEU A 196 4.37 -2.86 6.89
N SER A 197 3.61 -3.12 7.96
CA SER A 197 2.99 -4.44 8.18
C SER A 197 2.02 -4.82 7.05
N SER A 198 1.23 -3.86 6.57
CA SER A 198 0.34 -4.02 5.40
C SER A 198 1.10 -4.34 4.11
N VAL A 199 2.21 -3.63 3.85
CA VAL A 199 3.04 -3.86 2.66
C VAL A 199 3.71 -5.23 2.71
N VAL A 200 4.31 -5.60 3.84
CA VAL A 200 4.96 -6.92 4.01
C VAL A 200 3.94 -8.05 3.81
N LEU A 201 2.73 -7.90 4.33
CA LEU A 201 1.65 -8.86 4.12
C LEU A 201 1.26 -8.96 2.64
N ALA A 202 1.06 -7.82 1.96
CA ALA A 202 0.74 -7.77 0.54
C ALA A 202 1.82 -8.40 -0.34
N MET A 203 3.10 -8.18 -0.03
CA MET A 203 4.22 -8.79 -0.78
C MET A 203 4.23 -10.33 -0.70
N LYS A 204 3.67 -10.89 0.37
CA LYS A 204 3.54 -12.34 0.62
C LYS A 204 2.21 -12.92 0.17
N SER A 205 1.23 -12.09 -0.18
CA SER A 205 -0.15 -12.53 -0.35
C SER A 205 -0.40 -13.26 -1.69
N GLY A 206 0.35 -12.90 -2.73
CA GLY A 206 0.12 -13.40 -4.09
C GLY A 206 -0.96 -12.61 -4.86
N ASP A 207 -1.46 -11.51 -4.29
CA ASP A 207 -2.40 -10.55 -4.86
C ASP A 207 -2.14 -9.15 -4.26
N PHE A 208 -0.98 -8.59 -4.61
CA PHE A 208 -0.37 -7.49 -3.88
C PHE A 208 -1.27 -6.25 -3.79
N PHE A 209 -1.80 -5.73 -4.91
CA PHE A 209 -2.61 -4.51 -4.84
C PHE A 209 -3.93 -4.70 -4.08
N HIS A 210 -4.60 -5.83 -4.28
CA HIS A 210 -5.83 -6.14 -3.55
C HIS A 210 -5.56 -6.18 -2.04
N THR A 211 -4.60 -7.00 -1.61
CA THR A 211 -4.26 -7.12 -0.19
C THR A 211 -3.80 -5.78 0.39
N ARG A 212 -2.98 -5.02 -0.35
CA ARG A 212 -2.47 -3.73 0.12
C ARG A 212 -3.60 -2.73 0.34
N ILE A 213 -4.55 -2.61 -0.58
CA ILE A 213 -5.62 -1.62 -0.47
C ILE A 213 -6.67 -2.07 0.56
N LEU A 214 -7.05 -3.36 0.56
CA LEU A 214 -7.93 -3.92 1.59
C LEU A 214 -7.38 -3.62 2.99
N THR A 215 -6.09 -3.92 3.21
CA THR A 215 -5.47 -3.67 4.52
C THR A 215 -5.25 -2.18 4.81
N ALA A 216 -4.98 -1.35 3.79
CA ALA A 216 -4.90 0.12 3.95
C ALA A 216 -6.20 0.71 4.51
N SER A 217 -7.35 0.27 4.01
CA SER A 217 -8.65 0.77 4.45
C SER A 217 -8.90 0.51 5.92
N HIS A 218 -8.50 -0.67 6.39
CA HIS A 218 -8.59 -1.01 7.81
C HIS A 218 -7.62 -0.18 8.67
N LEU A 219 -6.43 0.14 8.16
CA LEU A 219 -5.49 1.00 8.86
C LEU A 219 -6.01 2.43 8.98
N MET A 220 -6.61 3.00 7.93
CA MET A 220 -7.17 4.36 7.97
C MET A 220 -8.30 4.48 8.98
N ILE A 221 -9.14 3.45 9.05
CA ILE A 221 -10.24 3.39 10.00
C ILE A 221 -9.73 3.26 11.45
N ILE A 222 -8.72 2.42 11.68
CA ILE A 222 -8.06 2.32 12.99
C ILE A 222 -7.42 3.65 13.38
N ASN A 223 -6.75 4.31 12.44
CA ASN A 223 -6.11 5.60 12.67
C ASN A 223 -7.14 6.68 13.00
N ALA A 224 -8.26 6.76 12.28
CA ALA A 224 -9.34 7.71 12.56
C ALA A 224 -9.94 7.50 13.97
N LYS A 225 -10.11 6.24 14.40
CA LYS A 225 -10.60 5.92 15.76
C LYS A 225 -9.56 6.22 16.85
N LEU A 226 -8.29 5.89 16.60
CA LEU A 226 -7.18 6.16 17.52
C LEU A 226 -6.87 7.65 17.66
N LEU A 227 -7.15 8.46 16.65
CA LEU A 227 -7.01 9.92 16.74
C LEU A 227 -8.25 10.59 17.37
N TYR A 228 -9.43 10.00 17.19
CA TYR A 228 -10.69 10.56 17.72
C TYR A 228 -10.88 10.29 19.22
N LEU A 229 -10.65 9.07 19.68
CA LEU A 229 -10.91 8.70 21.07
C LEU A 229 -9.78 9.10 22.02
N TYR A 230 -8.61 9.39 21.46
CA TYR A 230 -7.34 9.22 22.15
C TYR A 230 -6.34 10.24 21.60
N ASP A 231 -5.74 11.04 22.49
CA ASP A 231 -4.65 11.97 22.14
C ASP A 231 -3.54 11.19 21.40
N ILE A 232 -2.73 11.86 20.57
CA ILE A 232 -1.52 11.30 19.96
C ILE A 232 -0.64 10.64 21.05
N ASN A 233 -0.73 11.10 22.30
CA ASN A 233 -0.06 10.55 23.48
C ASN A 233 -0.78 9.40 24.20
N TYR A 234 -1.95 8.96 23.73
CA TYR A 234 -2.79 7.99 24.45
C TYR A 234 -2.10 6.65 24.74
N GLN A 235 -1.22 6.20 23.85
CA GLN A 235 -0.44 4.98 24.06
C GLN A 235 0.78 5.20 24.98
N GLY A 236 0.89 6.37 25.61
CA GLY A 236 2.06 6.89 26.29
C GLY A 236 2.86 7.81 25.38
N TYR A 237 3.45 8.86 25.96
CA TYR A 237 4.29 9.83 25.22
C TYR A 237 5.48 9.14 24.52
N ASP A 238 6.12 8.20 25.21
CA ASP A 238 7.33 7.51 24.75
C ASP A 238 7.07 6.28 23.87
N PHE A 239 5.81 5.83 23.76
CA PHE A 239 5.49 4.61 23.02
C PHE A 239 5.67 4.80 21.50
N ALA A 240 6.50 3.95 20.90
CA ALA A 240 6.89 3.99 19.49
C ALA A 240 7.36 5.38 19.03
N ARG A 241 7.99 6.12 19.96
CA ARG A 241 8.59 7.43 19.72
C ARG A 241 10.07 7.25 19.40
N ILE A 242 10.55 7.89 18.34
CA ILE A 242 11.97 7.97 18.01
C ILE A 242 12.74 8.51 19.24
N PRO A 243 13.86 7.87 19.64
CA PRO A 243 14.67 8.34 20.77
C PRO A 243 15.09 9.81 20.62
N ASP A 244 15.11 10.57 21.71
CA ASP A 244 15.24 12.03 21.66
C ASP A 244 16.59 12.51 21.11
N PHE A 245 17.63 11.67 21.18
CA PHE A 245 18.94 11.96 20.57
C PHE A 245 18.93 11.83 19.03
N ILE A 246 17.86 11.27 18.44
CA ILE A 246 17.65 11.21 16.99
C ILE A 246 16.72 12.34 16.59
N SER A 247 17.27 13.30 15.84
CA SER A 247 16.52 14.46 15.36
C SER A 247 15.58 14.08 14.20
N VAL A 248 14.31 14.46 14.30
CA VAL A 248 13.28 14.23 13.25
C VAL A 248 13.72 14.76 11.87
N PRO A 249 14.26 15.98 11.72
CA PRO A 249 14.84 16.44 10.46
C PRO A 249 15.87 15.49 9.83
N HIS A 250 16.70 14.83 10.64
CA HIS A 250 17.68 13.86 10.14
C HIS A 250 17.01 12.58 9.63
N VAL A 251 15.95 12.12 10.30
CA VAL A 251 15.13 10.99 9.84
C VAL A 251 14.47 11.33 8.50
N VAL A 252 13.86 12.50 8.39
CA VAL A 252 13.21 12.98 7.16
C VAL A 252 14.23 13.08 6.02
N SER A 253 15.39 13.67 6.27
CA SER A 253 16.48 13.78 5.29
C SER A 253 16.96 12.40 4.83
N PHE A 254 17.23 11.49 5.77
CA PHE A 254 17.63 10.12 5.47
C PHE A 254 16.60 9.41 4.59
N PHE A 255 15.31 9.45 4.95
CA PHE A 255 14.26 8.80 4.18
C PHE A 255 13.99 9.46 2.82
N THR A 256 14.30 10.74 2.66
CA THR A 256 14.24 11.42 1.35
C THR A 256 15.22 10.78 0.37
N TYR A 257 16.50 10.66 0.76
CA TYR A 257 17.51 10.05 -0.10
C TYR A 257 17.36 8.53 -0.21
N PHE A 258 17.03 7.85 0.90
CA PHE A 258 16.81 6.41 0.91
C PHE A 258 15.68 6.00 -0.04
N SER A 259 14.53 6.67 0.03
CA SER A 259 13.41 6.39 -0.86
C SER A 259 13.75 6.72 -2.32
N LEU A 260 14.44 7.83 -2.58
CA LEU A 260 14.83 8.24 -3.93
C LEU A 260 15.81 7.25 -4.58
N ILE A 261 16.88 6.91 -3.89
CA ILE A 261 17.88 5.94 -4.36
C ILE A 261 17.21 4.58 -4.57
N GLY A 262 16.42 4.13 -3.59
CA GLY A 262 15.71 2.85 -3.66
C GLY A 262 14.74 2.79 -4.85
N CYS A 263 13.94 3.83 -5.07
CA CYS A 263 13.06 3.90 -6.24
C CYS A 263 13.84 3.93 -7.55
N THR A 264 14.90 4.75 -7.64
CA THR A 264 15.72 4.90 -8.84
C THR A 264 16.38 3.57 -9.24
N VAL A 265 17.04 2.91 -8.29
CA VAL A 265 17.70 1.62 -8.53
C VAL A 265 16.67 0.56 -8.92
N THR A 266 15.56 0.47 -8.18
CA THR A 266 14.53 -0.54 -8.47
C THR A 266 13.85 -0.30 -9.82
N PHE A 267 13.61 0.96 -10.19
CA PHE A 267 13.05 1.33 -11.47
C PHE A 267 14.02 1.06 -12.61
N ALA A 268 15.31 1.36 -12.46
CA ALA A 268 16.35 1.02 -13.43
C ALA A 268 16.44 -0.50 -13.65
N LEU A 269 16.39 -1.29 -12.56
CA LEU A 269 16.33 -2.76 -12.65
C LEU A 269 15.05 -3.25 -13.34
N LEU A 270 13.91 -2.60 -13.10
CA LEU A 270 12.66 -2.90 -13.78
C LEU A 270 12.80 -2.66 -15.29
N LEU A 271 13.36 -1.53 -15.71
CA LEU A 271 13.62 -1.24 -17.13
C LEU A 271 14.61 -2.23 -17.75
N TYR A 272 15.73 -2.51 -17.06
CA TYR A 272 16.75 -3.46 -17.53
C TYR A 272 16.19 -4.87 -17.69
N SER A 273 15.38 -5.34 -16.74
CA SER A 273 14.75 -6.66 -16.83
C SER A 273 13.83 -6.80 -18.04
N ARG A 274 13.20 -5.70 -18.47
CA ARG A 274 12.32 -5.66 -19.64
C ARG A 274 13.10 -5.63 -20.94
N THR A 275 14.15 -4.82 -21.04
CA THR A 275 14.98 -4.75 -22.26
C THR A 275 15.66 -6.08 -22.51
N ARG A 276 16.18 -6.74 -21.47
CA ARG A 276 16.77 -8.07 -21.57
C ARG A 276 15.76 -9.12 -22.06
N LYS A 277 14.53 -9.13 -21.51
CA LYS A 277 13.46 -10.04 -21.99
C LYS A 277 13.14 -9.82 -23.47
N SER A 278 13.09 -8.58 -23.93
CA SER A 278 12.86 -8.24 -25.33
C SER A 278 13.99 -8.67 -26.27
N GLN A 279 15.23 -8.76 -25.78
CA GLN A 279 16.40 -9.16 -26.57
C GLN A 279 16.56 -10.68 -26.69
N ILE A 280 16.17 -11.43 -25.66
CA ILE A 280 16.32 -12.89 -25.62
C ILE A 280 15.21 -13.59 -26.43
N ASP A 281 14.00 -13.00 -26.52
CA ASP A 281 12.92 -13.52 -27.35
C ASP A 281 12.07 -12.38 -27.94
N PRO A 282 12.30 -12.01 -29.22
CA PRO A 282 11.53 -10.98 -29.91
C PRO A 282 10.04 -11.31 -30.06
N SER A 283 9.65 -12.59 -29.97
CA SER A 283 8.27 -13.05 -30.12
C SER A 283 7.46 -12.93 -28.82
N LEU A 284 8.13 -12.91 -27.66
CA LEU A 284 7.53 -12.68 -26.33
C LEU A 284 7.19 -11.21 -26.05
N SER A 285 7.66 -10.27 -26.88
CA SER A 285 7.24 -8.85 -26.89
C SER A 285 5.71 -8.68 -26.91
N ASN A 286 4.98 -9.66 -27.46
CA ASN A 286 3.51 -9.69 -27.53
C ASN A 286 2.84 -10.66 -26.52
N ARG A 287 3.56 -11.37 -25.67
CA ARG A 287 3.04 -12.40 -24.73
C ARG A 287 3.63 -12.30 -23.32
N GLY A 288 3.77 -11.08 -22.81
CA GLY A 288 4.35 -10.83 -21.49
C GLY A 288 3.44 -11.15 -20.30
N ALA A 289 3.09 -12.42 -20.04
CA ALA A 289 2.48 -12.80 -18.75
C ALA A 289 2.47 -14.29 -18.36
N LEU A 290 3.07 -15.18 -19.13
CA LEU A 290 3.05 -16.61 -18.81
C LEU A 290 4.43 -17.04 -18.34
N GLU A 291 4.69 -16.91 -17.04
CA GLU A 291 5.58 -17.81 -16.28
C GLU A 291 5.69 -17.29 -14.84
N GLN A 292 4.82 -17.81 -13.97
CA GLN A 292 5.18 -18.11 -12.58
C GLN A 292 4.67 -19.54 -12.31
N PRO A 293 5.52 -20.46 -11.83
CA PRO A 293 5.06 -21.78 -11.42
C PRO A 293 4.16 -21.65 -10.18
N GLU A 294 3.18 -22.55 -10.09
CA GLU A 294 2.18 -22.67 -9.03
C GLU A 294 2.77 -22.75 -7.61
#